data_AF-A0A7Z9TFU1-F1
#
_entry.id   AF-A0A7Z9TFU1-F1
#
_cell.length_a   1.000
_cell.length_b   1.000
_cell.length_c   1.000
_cell.angle_alpha   90.00
_cell.angle_beta   90.00
_cell.angle_gamma   90.00
#
_symmetry.space_group_name_H-M   'P 1'
#
loop_
_entity.id
_entity.type
_entity.pdbx_description
1 polymer ?
#
loop_
_entity_poly.entity_id
_entity_poly.type
_entity_poly.pdbx_seq_one_letter_code
_entity_poly.pdbx_strand_id
1 'polypeptide(L)'
;MEFWSSGGLIHEVGARGRPEKYDMINVFPKHINVISLIPGEAAVAMYYSEGALRPKGYAAVSHYMTRVTQVFVKENGGWKV
;
A
#
# COMPACT_ATOMS: atom_id res chain seq x y z
N MET A 1 1.12 -11.47 -14.35
CA MET A 1 1.08 -11.65 -12.89
C MET A 1 -0.36 -11.80 -12.49
N GLU A 2 -0.71 -12.90 -11.83
CA GLU A 2 -2.10 -13.21 -11.48
C GLU A 2 -2.42 -12.71 -10.07
N PHE A 3 -3.61 -12.12 -9.92
CA PHE A 3 -4.09 -11.52 -8.68
C PHE A 3 -5.34 -12.27 -8.23
N TRP A 4 -5.23 -13.01 -7.14
CA TRP A 4 -6.34 -13.64 -6.45
C TRP A 4 -6.62 -12.83 -5.17
N SER A 5 -7.79 -12.20 -5.07
CA SER A 5 -8.27 -11.57 -3.84
C SER A 5 -9.52 -12.30 -3.37
N SER A 6 -9.43 -12.90 -2.18
CA SER A 6 -10.53 -13.57 -1.51
C SER A 6 -11.48 -12.62 -0.76
N GLY A 7 -11.39 -11.30 -0.99
CA GLY A 7 -12.09 -10.27 -0.20
C GLY A 7 -12.88 -9.21 -0.99
N GLY A 8 -12.90 -9.27 -2.32
CA GLY A 8 -13.94 -8.62 -3.14
C GLY A 8 -13.94 -7.10 -3.34
N LEU A 9 -13.08 -6.30 -2.69
CA LEU A 9 -13.01 -4.85 -2.92
C LEU A 9 -11.59 -4.38 -3.25
N ILE A 10 -11.40 -3.93 -4.50
CA ILE A 10 -10.21 -3.18 -4.92
C ILE A 10 -10.41 -1.74 -4.43
N HIS A 11 -9.56 -1.30 -3.51
CA HIS A 11 -9.53 0.09 -3.08
C HIS A 11 -8.43 0.82 -3.84
N GLU A 12 -8.82 1.73 -4.72
CA GLU A 12 -7.89 2.69 -5.31
C GLU A 12 -7.61 3.80 -4.29
N VAL A 13 -6.35 3.90 -3.88
CA VAL A 13 -5.89 4.99 -3.01
C VAL A 13 -5.14 5.95 -3.93
N GLY A 14 -5.70 7.15 -4.15
CA GLY A 14 -5.03 8.16 -4.97
C GLY A 14 -3.66 8.55 -4.41
N ALA A 15 -2.84 9.28 -5.19
CA ALA A 15 -1.47 9.64 -4.81
C ALA A 15 -1.32 10.35 -3.44
N ARG A 16 -2.39 10.97 -2.92
CA ARG A 16 -2.43 11.58 -1.58
C ARG A 16 -2.49 10.56 -0.43
N GLY A 17 -2.74 9.29 -0.74
CA GLY A 17 -2.68 8.20 0.21
C GLY A 17 -3.97 7.98 1.01
N ARG A 18 -3.76 7.38 2.18
CA ARG A 18 -4.76 6.98 3.19
C ARG A 18 -5.50 8.18 3.81
N PRO A 19 -6.60 7.96 4.57
CA PRO A 19 -7.20 8.98 5.42
C PRO A 19 -6.14 9.79 6.17
N GLU A 20 -6.19 11.12 6.07
CA GLU A 20 -5.12 11.97 6.62
C GLU A 20 -5.06 11.98 8.16
N LYS A 21 -6.11 11.49 8.84
CA LYS A 21 -6.26 11.55 10.29
C LYS A 21 -6.69 10.20 10.88
N TYR A 22 -5.90 9.75 11.85
CA TYR A 22 -6.12 8.51 12.59
C TYR A 22 -6.16 8.80 14.08
N ASP A 23 -7.09 8.14 14.79
CA ASP A 23 -7.03 8.05 16.25
C ASP A 23 -5.95 7.03 16.67
N MET A 24 -5.74 5.99 15.86
CA MET A 24 -4.71 4.97 16.02
C MET A 24 -4.27 4.44 14.66
N ILE A 25 -2.97 4.28 14.46
CA ILE A 25 -2.40 3.54 13.32
C ILE A 25 -1.26 2.66 13.81
N ASN A 26 -1.41 1.35 13.61
CA ASN A 26 -0.40 0.34 13.92
C ASN A 26 -0.37 -0.69 12.79
N VAL A 27 0.09 -0.25 11.61
CA VAL A 27 0.07 -1.04 10.38
C VAL A 27 1.47 -1.08 9.80
N PHE A 28 1.93 -2.28 9.42
CA PHE A 28 3.27 -2.52 8.89
C PHE A 28 3.21 -3.24 7.53
N PRO A 29 4.15 -2.95 6.63
CA PRO A 29 4.33 -3.76 5.42
C PRO A 29 4.96 -5.11 5.79
N LYS A 30 4.45 -6.18 5.19
CA LYS A 30 4.95 -7.56 5.30
C LYS A 30 5.04 -8.20 3.92
N HIS A 31 5.88 -9.22 3.80
CA HIS A 31 6.06 -10.01 2.56
C HIS A 31 6.33 -9.12 1.34
N ILE A 32 7.25 -8.17 1.49
CA ILE A 32 7.58 -7.21 0.45
C ILE A 32 8.30 -7.93 -0.69
N ASN A 33 7.80 -7.76 -1.90
CA ASN A 33 8.44 -8.16 -3.14
C ASN A 33 8.60 -6.93 -4.04
N VAL A 34 9.79 -6.74 -4.61
CA VAL A 34 10.07 -5.62 -5.52
C VAL A 34 10.55 -6.17 -6.84
N ILE A 35 9.93 -5.73 -7.93
CA ILE A 35 10.27 -6.11 -9.30
C ILE A 35 10.72 -4.86 -10.03
N SER A 36 11.93 -4.87 -10.57
CA SER A 36 12.39 -3.82 -11.48
C SER A 36 11.68 -3.99 -12.82
N LEU A 37 10.97 -2.95 -13.28
CA LEU A 37 10.39 -2.91 -14.63
C LEU A 37 11.45 -2.46 -15.63
N ILE A 38 12.17 -1.39 -15.30
CA ILE A 38 13.30 -0.85 -16.05
C ILE A 38 14.42 -0.57 -15.04
N PRO A 39 15.58 -1.26 -15.13
CA PRO A 39 16.67 -1.09 -14.18
C PRO A 39 17.05 0.37 -13.98
N GLY A 40 16.89 0.85 -12.74
CA GLY A 40 17.26 2.22 -12.36
C GLY A 40 16.24 3.31 -12.74
N GLU A 41 15.13 2.98 -13.39
CA GLU A 41 14.13 3.95 -13.85
C GLU A 41 12.72 3.67 -13.30
N ALA A 42 12.31 2.39 -13.25
CA ALA A 42 10.96 2.02 -12.83
C ALA A 42 10.94 0.68 -12.08
N ALA A 43 10.16 0.59 -11.01
CA ALA A 43 9.98 -0.62 -10.21
C ALA A 43 8.55 -0.74 -9.69
N VAL A 44 8.12 -1.95 -9.37
CA VAL A 44 6.84 -2.22 -8.68
C VAL A 44 7.14 -2.90 -7.36
N ALA A 45 6.65 -2.34 -6.25
CA ALA A 45 6.64 -3.00 -4.95
C ALA A 45 5.25 -3.57 -4.67
N MET A 46 5.23 -4.80 -4.18
CA MET A 46 4.03 -5.51 -3.78
C MET A 46 4.22 -6.02 -2.36
N TYR A 47 3.24 -5.77 -1.49
CA TYR A 47 3.33 -6.18 -0.09
C TYR A 47 1.95 -6.30 0.53
N TYR A 48 1.87 -6.94 1.69
CA TYR A 48 0.71 -6.88 2.54
C TYR A 48 0.89 -5.78 3.57
N SER A 49 -0.07 -4.87 3.66
CA SER A 49 -0.15 -3.91 4.75
C SER A 49 -1.06 -4.49 5.82
N GLU A 50 -0.47 -4.83 6.96
CA GLU A 50 -1.14 -5.58 8.02
C GLU A 50 -1.05 -4.90 9.38
N GLY A 51 -2.10 -4.99 10.18
CA GLY A 51 -2.10 -4.56 11.58
C GLY A 51 -3.45 -4.09 12.05
N ALA A 52 -3.47 -3.02 12.82
CA ALA A 52 -4.70 -2.40 13.34
C ALA A 52 -4.74 -0.91 13.04
N LEU A 53 -5.92 -0.38 12.78
CA LEU A 53 -6.13 1.05 12.55
C LEU A 53 -7.50 1.52 13.04
N ARG A 54 -7.58 2.80 13.36
CA ARG A 54 -8.84 3.51 13.67
C ARG A 54 -8.82 4.87 12.98
N PRO A 55 -9.47 5.02 11.82
CA PRO A 55 -9.63 6.31 11.18
C PRO A 55 -10.50 7.20 12.06
N LYS A 56 -10.22 8.51 12.08
CA LYS A 56 -10.99 9.45 12.88
C LYS A 56 -12.46 9.45 12.45
N GLY A 57 -13.37 9.20 13.38
CA GLY A 57 -14.82 9.15 13.12
C GLY A 57 -15.36 7.80 12.63
N TYR A 58 -14.52 6.76 12.55
CA TYR A 58 -14.92 5.42 12.13
C TYR A 58 -14.60 4.37 13.21
N ALA A 59 -15.20 3.18 13.07
CA ALA A 59 -14.93 2.05 13.95
C ALA A 59 -13.47 1.56 13.81
N ALA A 60 -12.96 0.96 14.88
CA ALA A 60 -11.64 0.34 14.88
C ALA A 60 -11.63 -0.95 14.04
N VAL A 61 -10.53 -1.18 13.32
CA VAL A 61 -10.25 -2.40 12.58
C VAL A 61 -9.03 -3.07 13.22
N SER A 62 -9.23 -4.17 13.94
CA SER A 62 -8.16 -4.89 14.67
C SER A 62 -7.33 -5.83 13.80
N HIS A 63 -7.89 -6.30 12.67
CA HIS A 63 -7.24 -7.23 11.74
C HIS A 63 -7.26 -6.63 10.32
N TYR A 64 -6.66 -5.45 10.17
CA TYR A 64 -6.51 -4.83 8.87
C TYR A 64 -5.48 -5.60 8.05
N MET A 65 -5.87 -6.04 6.85
CA MET A 65 -5.02 -6.68 5.88
C MET A 65 -5.38 -6.18 4.49
N THR A 66 -4.44 -5.54 3.81
CA THR A 66 -4.64 -5.03 2.45
C THR A 66 -3.39 -5.31 1.63
N ARG A 67 -3.57 -5.95 0.47
CA ARG A 67 -2.49 -6.10 -0.50
C ARG A 67 -2.29 -4.78 -1.22
N VAL A 68 -1.05 -4.31 -1.24
CA VAL A 68 -0.64 -3.05 -1.86
C VAL A 68 0.23 -3.36 -3.07
N THR A 69 -0.03 -2.66 -4.16
CA THR A 69 0.84 -2.58 -5.33
C THR A 69 1.19 -1.11 -5.53
N GLN A 70 2.47 -0.76 -5.43
CA GLN A 70 2.97 0.59 -5.66
C GLN A 70 3.97 0.57 -6.82
N VAL A 71 3.71 1.40 -7.82
CA VAL A 71 4.64 1.63 -8.93
C VAL A 71 5.53 2.80 -8.52
N PHE A 72 6.83 2.68 -8.77
CA PHE A 72 7.81 3.72 -8.53
C PHE A 72 8.45 4.12 -9.86
N VAL A 73 8.55 5.42 -10.11
CA VAL A 73 9.27 6.01 -11.25
C VAL A 73 10.35 6.94 -10.72
N LYS A 74 11.52 6.91 -11.36
CA LYS A 74 12.63 7.80 -11.00
C LYS A 74 12.52 9.11 -11.75
N GLU A 75 12.23 10.19 -11.03
CA GLU A 75 12.12 11.55 -11.55
C GLU A 75 13.14 12.45 -10.86
N ASN A 76 13.91 13.22 -11.63
CA ASN A 76 14.93 14.15 -11.10
C ASN A 76 15.90 13.48 -10.10
N GLY A 77 16.23 12.21 -10.32
CA GLY A 77 17.13 11.42 -9.46
C GLY A 77 16.48 10.79 -8.22
N GLY A 78 15.21 11.09 -7.91
CA GLY A 78 14.47 10.53 -6.79
C GLY A 78 13.34 9.59 -7.21
N TRP A 79 12.98 8.63 -6.36
CA TRP A 79 11.83 7.75 -6.60
C TRP A 79 10.52 8.44 -6.20
N LYS A 80 9.49 8.30 -7.05
CA LYS A 80 8.12 8.79 -6.86
C LYS A 80 7.14 7.65 -7.01
N VAL A 81 6.05 7.67 -6.21
CA VAL A 81 4.90 6.76 -6.34
C VAL A 81 3.81 7.45 -7.15
#